data_AF-A0A563CU54-F1
#
_entry.id   AF-A0A563CU54-F1
#
_cell.length_a   1.000
_cell.length_b   1.000
_cell.length_c   1.000
_cell.angle_alpha   90.00
_cell.angle_beta   90.00
_cell.angle_gamma   90.00
#
_symmetry.space_group_name_H-M   'P 1'
#
loop_
_entity.id
_entity.type
_entity.pdbx_description
1 polymer ?
#
loop_
_entity_poly.entity_id
_entity_poly.type
_entity_poly.pdbx_seq_one_letter_code
_entity_poly.pdbx_strand_id
1 'polypeptide(L)'
;MSKIMTTSIKPILLARYDEESDRVRVEIPLYRFERRVDFTYYSEEDQPQLERAVADREFVGLVDKLVQKEAFGFGVKVGSNNLRPEFRVAVLHGLPEAGKILKTFLETLYRHSGLLAGVLDRFSPYWSEPRVRRHSGLVAFTVMEVGKEQSGRPVWVSQLVTADDISSPVKEDKALVTPAGVSG
;
A
#
# COMPACT_ATOMS: atom_id res chain seq x y z
N MET A 1 -28.33 -2.62 7.75
CA MET A 1 -27.35 -2.54 6.64
C MET A 1 -26.85 -1.10 6.57
N SER A 2 -25.55 -0.86 6.76
CA SER A 2 -24.97 0.49 6.68
C SER A 2 -24.87 0.90 5.20
N LYS A 3 -25.43 2.07 4.84
CA LYS A 3 -25.43 2.57 3.46
C LYS A 3 -24.08 3.23 3.17
N ILE A 4 -23.33 2.72 2.19
CA ILE A 4 -22.08 3.33 1.73
C ILE A 4 -22.43 4.54 0.86
N MET A 5 -21.87 5.69 1.19
CA MET A 5 -21.94 6.89 0.36
C MET A 5 -20.67 6.99 -0.49
N THR A 6 -20.77 6.58 -1.75
CA THR A 6 -19.71 6.77 -2.75
C THR A 6 -19.57 8.27 -3.03
N THR A 7 -18.37 8.82 -2.82
CA THR A 7 -18.11 10.26 -2.98
C THR A 7 -17.05 10.52 -4.04
N SER A 8 -15.92 9.82 -3.97
CA SER A 8 -14.84 9.88 -4.96
C SER A 8 -13.88 8.71 -4.73
N ILE A 9 -13.35 8.11 -5.79
CA ILE A 9 -12.29 7.10 -5.69
C ILE A 9 -10.95 7.81 -5.46
N LYS A 10 -10.28 7.54 -4.34
CA LYS A 10 -8.97 8.13 -4.01
C LYS A 10 -7.92 7.04 -3.80
N PRO A 11 -6.80 7.03 -4.55
CA PRO A 11 -5.71 6.08 -4.30
C PRO A 11 -5.04 6.43 -2.97
N ILE A 12 -5.05 5.46 -2.05
CA ILE A 12 -4.45 5.54 -0.71
C ILE A 12 -3.03 4.99 -0.71
N LEU A 13 -2.82 3.90 -1.45
CA LEU A 13 -1.53 3.24 -1.62
C LEU A 13 -1.34 2.87 -3.08
N LEU A 14 -0.12 3.03 -3.56
CA LEU A 14 0.33 2.56 -4.86
C LEU A 14 1.57 1.72 -4.66
N ALA A 15 1.54 0.47 -5.10
CA ALA A 15 2.68 -0.42 -4.99
C ALA A 15 2.94 -1.11 -6.33
N ARG A 16 4.19 -1.15 -6.76
CA ARG A 16 4.60 -1.82 -7.99
C ARG A 16 5.99 -2.41 -7.90
N TYR A 17 6.19 -3.52 -8.60
CA TYR A 17 7.49 -4.02 -9.00
C TYR A 17 7.94 -3.28 -10.25
N ASP A 18 9.18 -2.82 -10.23
CA ASP A 18 9.87 -2.16 -11.31
C ASP A 18 10.98 -3.11 -11.79
N GLU A 19 10.73 -3.76 -12.94
CA GLU A 19 11.59 -4.80 -13.50
C GLU A 19 12.94 -4.26 -13.96
N GLU A 20 12.99 -3.03 -14.48
CA GLU A 20 14.23 -2.39 -14.93
C GLU A 20 15.21 -2.12 -13.77
N SER A 21 14.67 -1.82 -12.58
CA SER A 21 15.48 -1.48 -11.40
C SER A 21 15.50 -2.57 -10.34
N ASP A 22 14.85 -3.71 -10.59
CA ASP A 22 14.64 -4.82 -9.67
C ASP A 22 14.20 -4.35 -8.27
N ARG A 23 13.16 -3.53 -8.23
CA ARG A 23 12.69 -2.91 -6.98
C ARG A 23 11.18 -2.97 -6.84
N VAL A 24 10.73 -3.28 -5.63
CA VAL A 24 9.37 -2.93 -5.22
C VAL A 24 9.36 -1.52 -4.67
N ARG A 25 8.40 -0.72 -5.12
CA ARG A 25 8.15 0.64 -4.67
C ARG A 25 6.74 0.72 -4.12
N VAL A 26 6.57 1.33 -2.95
CA VAL A 26 5.27 1.59 -2.32
C VAL A 26 5.17 3.06 -1.94
N GLU A 27 4.13 3.74 -2.42
CA GLU A 27 3.89 5.16 -2.21
C GLU A 27 2.56 5.40 -1.49
N ILE A 28 2.51 6.46 -0.67
CA ILE A 28 1.28 6.97 -0.04
C ILE A 28 0.97 8.35 -0.66
N PRO A 29 0.26 8.41 -1.81
CA PRO A 29 0.17 9.64 -2.60
C PRO A 29 -0.58 10.80 -1.94
N LEU A 30 -1.44 10.50 -0.96
CA LEU A 30 -2.24 11.48 -0.22
C LEU A 30 -1.53 12.03 1.02
N TYR A 31 -0.35 11.51 1.36
CA TYR A 31 0.46 12.02 2.46
C TYR A 31 1.69 12.74 1.91
N ARG A 32 2.12 13.80 2.59
CA ARG A 32 3.32 14.55 2.24
C ARG A 32 4.11 14.83 3.51
N PHE A 33 5.40 14.55 3.45
CA PHE A 33 6.33 14.98 4.47
C PHE A 33 6.54 16.49 4.39
N GLU A 34 6.83 17.09 5.54
CA GLU A 34 7.25 18.50 5.61
C GLU A 34 8.66 18.70 5.07
N ARG A 35 9.48 17.65 5.13
CA ARG A 35 10.91 17.66 4.79
C ARG A 35 11.28 16.40 4.01
N ARG A 36 12.42 16.48 3.31
CA ARG A 36 12.96 15.31 2.63
C ARG A 36 13.48 14.30 3.66
N VAL A 37 13.14 13.04 3.40
CA VAL A 37 13.63 11.87 4.12
C VAL A 37 14.35 10.97 3.11
N ASP A 38 15.49 10.40 3.50
CA ASP A 38 16.20 9.39 2.72
C ASP A 38 17.04 8.48 3.62
N PHE A 39 16.43 7.38 4.06
CA PHE A 39 17.08 6.30 4.79
C PHE A 39 17.37 5.15 3.83
N THR A 40 18.65 4.83 3.66
CA THR A 40 19.07 3.78 2.73
C THR A 40 18.71 2.38 3.24
N TYR A 41 18.79 2.15 4.55
CA TYR A 41 18.29 0.97 5.23
C TYR A 41 17.74 1.45 6.56
N TYR A 42 16.42 1.55 6.68
CA TYR A 42 15.82 1.97 7.94
C TYR A 42 15.94 0.85 8.98
N SER A 43 16.39 1.21 10.17
CA SER A 43 16.42 0.36 11.35
C SER A 43 15.69 1.06 12.52
N GLU A 44 15.38 0.34 13.59
CA GLU A 44 14.79 0.94 14.79
C GLU A 44 15.71 2.02 15.41
N GLU A 45 17.02 1.95 15.19
CA GLU A 45 17.98 2.98 15.64
C GLU A 45 17.82 4.31 14.88
N ASP A 46 17.24 4.28 13.67
CA ASP A 46 16.96 5.47 12.85
C ASP A 46 15.64 6.15 13.24
N GLN A 47 14.82 5.53 14.10
CA GLN A 47 13.51 6.04 14.52
C GLN A 47 13.57 7.50 15.03
N PRO A 48 14.53 7.91 15.90
CA PRO A 48 14.62 9.30 16.36
C PRO A 48 14.98 10.30 15.24
N GLN A 49 15.59 9.84 14.15
CA GLN A 49 15.83 10.68 12.98
C GLN A 49 14.56 10.80 12.14
N LEU A 50 13.83 9.70 11.96
CA LEU A 50 12.54 9.71 11.27
C LEU A 50 11.54 10.60 12.00
N GLU A 51 11.37 10.46 13.32
CA GLU A 51 10.49 11.32 14.14
C GLU A 51 10.79 12.82 14.01
N ARG A 52 12.06 13.19 13.80
CA ARG A 52 12.46 14.59 13.56
C ARG A 52 12.16 15.07 12.14
N ALA A 53 12.05 14.16 11.19
CA ALA A 53 11.83 14.47 9.78
C ALA A 53 10.35 14.40 9.36
N VAL A 54 9.56 13.59 10.07
CA VAL A 54 8.11 13.46 9.94
C VAL A 54 7.46 13.70 11.29
N ALA A 55 6.71 14.80 11.41
CA ALA A 55 6.00 15.17 12.64
C ALA A 55 4.79 14.27 12.98
N ASP A 56 4.67 13.12 12.33
CA ASP A 56 3.53 12.21 12.41
C ASP A 56 3.95 10.88 13.06
N ARG A 57 3.51 10.69 14.30
CA ARG A 57 3.80 9.47 15.08
C ARG A 57 3.13 8.23 14.48
N GLU A 58 1.99 8.37 13.82
CA GLU A 58 1.31 7.26 13.17
C GLU A 58 2.13 6.79 11.97
N PHE A 59 2.77 7.72 11.25
CA PHE A 59 3.67 7.38 10.15
C PHE A 59 4.89 6.61 10.65
N VAL A 60 5.53 7.09 11.73
CA VAL A 60 6.68 6.39 12.34
C VAL A 60 6.28 4.98 12.76
N GLY A 61 5.17 4.82 13.49
CA GLY A 61 4.69 3.51 13.89
C GLY A 61 4.35 2.60 12.71
N LEU A 62 3.85 3.16 11.60
CA LEU A 62 3.62 2.40 10.36
C LEU A 62 4.93 1.90 9.76
N VAL A 63 5.96 2.75 9.69
CA VAL A 63 7.30 2.35 9.22
C VAL A 63 7.85 1.22 10.08
N ASP A 64 7.79 1.35 11.41
CA ASP A 64 8.30 0.33 12.32
C ASP A 64 7.60 -1.01 12.08
N LYS A 65 6.27 -1.02 11.86
CA LYS A 65 5.55 -2.27 11.54
C LYS A 65 5.90 -2.85 10.18
N LEU A 66 6.24 -2.02 9.20
CA LEU A 66 6.71 -2.47 7.89
C LEU A 66 8.12 -3.07 8.00
N VAL A 67 9.00 -2.50 8.82
CA VAL A 67 10.40 -2.92 8.94
C VAL A 67 10.59 -4.08 9.93
N GLN A 68 9.78 -4.18 10.98
CA GLN A 68 9.85 -5.24 12.01
C GLN A 68 9.66 -6.67 11.48
N LYS A 69 9.27 -6.85 10.21
CA LYS A 69 9.32 -8.17 9.59
C LYS A 69 10.71 -8.38 9.00
N GLU A 70 11.41 -9.43 9.47
CA GLU A 70 12.50 -10.13 8.77
C GLU A 70 12.14 -10.56 7.32
N ALA A 71 10.93 -10.29 6.87
CA ALA A 71 10.44 -10.54 5.52
C ALA A 71 11.17 -9.77 4.43
N PHE A 72 11.87 -8.68 4.76
CA PHE A 72 12.67 -7.92 3.79
C PHE A 72 14.15 -8.10 4.10
N GLY A 73 14.74 -9.21 3.64
CA GLY A 73 16.15 -9.57 3.90
C GLY A 73 17.20 -8.54 3.46
N PHE A 74 16.81 -7.53 2.67
CA PHE A 74 17.64 -6.40 2.24
C PHE A 74 17.26 -5.08 2.93
N GLY A 75 16.41 -5.11 3.95
CA GLY A 75 15.86 -3.92 4.59
C GLY A 75 14.89 -3.13 3.70
N VAL A 76 14.24 -2.14 4.32
CA VAL A 76 13.33 -1.21 3.64
C VAL A 76 14.00 0.15 3.58
N LYS A 77 14.14 0.70 2.37
CA LYS A 77 14.54 2.10 2.20
C LYS A 77 13.31 2.97 2.43
N VAL A 78 13.44 3.99 3.26
CA VAL A 78 12.36 4.95 3.54
C VAL A 78 12.80 6.30 3.00
N GLY A 79 12.15 6.75 1.93
CA GLY A 79 12.53 7.96 1.24
C GLY A 79 11.33 8.85 0.97
N SER A 80 11.62 9.95 0.27
CA SER A 80 10.59 10.84 -0.25
C SER A 80 10.82 11.17 -1.72
N ASN A 81 9.78 11.02 -2.52
CA ASN A 81 9.75 11.43 -3.93
C ASN A 81 8.80 12.63 -4.05
N ASN A 82 9.32 13.82 -4.34
CA ASN A 82 8.55 15.07 -4.30
C ASN A 82 7.77 15.24 -2.98
N LEU A 83 8.46 14.97 -1.85
CA LEU A 83 7.91 14.97 -0.48
C LEU A 83 6.83 13.92 -0.21
N ARG A 84 6.48 13.04 -1.17
CA ARG A 84 5.61 11.90 -0.89
C ARG A 84 6.42 10.76 -0.29
N PRO A 85 5.91 10.08 0.74
CA PRO A 85 6.54 8.89 1.28
C PRO A 85 6.71 7.83 0.21
N GLU A 86 7.88 7.21 0.21
CA GLU A 86 8.18 6.10 -0.65
C GLU A 86 9.00 5.04 0.09
N PHE A 87 8.49 3.82 0.11
CA PHE A 87 9.21 2.64 0.56
C PHE A 87 9.81 1.94 -0.65
N ARG A 88 11.07 1.52 -0.55
CA ARG A 88 11.73 0.75 -1.61
C ARG A 88 12.40 -0.49 -1.03
N VAL A 89 12.23 -1.61 -1.70
CA VAL A 89 12.91 -2.87 -1.36
C VAL A 89 13.55 -3.41 -2.62
N ALA A 90 14.84 -3.74 -2.53
CA ALA A 90 15.54 -4.43 -3.61
C ALA A 90 14.99 -5.87 -3.73
N VAL A 91 14.71 -6.28 -4.95
CA VAL A 91 14.19 -7.61 -5.25
C VAL A 91 15.35 -8.45 -5.75
N LEU A 92 15.71 -9.49 -5.00
CA LEU A 92 16.60 -10.52 -5.54
C LEU A 92 15.79 -11.59 -6.23
N HIS A 93 16.26 -12.07 -7.38
CA HIS A 93 15.62 -13.16 -8.13
C HIS A 93 14.26 -12.79 -8.76
N GLY A 94 14.05 -11.50 -9.06
CA GLY A 94 12.99 -11.00 -9.92
C GLY A 94 11.56 -11.24 -9.41
N LEU A 95 10.64 -11.45 -10.35
CA LEU A 95 9.19 -11.45 -10.12
C LEU A 95 8.69 -12.36 -8.96
N PRO A 96 9.16 -13.60 -8.78
CA PRO A 96 8.69 -14.44 -7.68
C PRO A 96 8.94 -13.82 -6.29
N GLU A 97 10.08 -13.15 -6.12
CA GLU A 97 10.41 -12.48 -4.86
C GLU A 97 9.68 -11.14 -4.74
N ALA A 98 9.52 -10.40 -5.84
CA ALA A 98 8.72 -9.18 -5.87
C ALA A 98 7.28 -9.43 -5.39
N GLY A 99 6.67 -10.53 -5.83
CA GLY A 99 5.32 -10.90 -5.41
C GLY A 99 5.21 -11.20 -3.91
N LYS A 100 6.23 -11.81 -3.30
CA LYS A 100 6.28 -12.04 -1.84
C LYS A 100 6.41 -10.73 -1.08
N ILE A 101 7.26 -9.83 -1.57
CA ILE A 101 7.48 -8.50 -0.99
C ILE A 101 6.19 -7.69 -1.03
N LEU A 102 5.55 -7.58 -2.20
CA LEU A 102 4.28 -6.86 -2.38
C LEU A 102 3.16 -7.43 -1.52
N LYS A 103 3.04 -8.77 -1.47
CA LYS A 103 2.07 -9.44 -0.60
C LYS A 103 2.30 -9.09 0.87
N THR A 104 3.56 -9.11 1.31
CA THR A 104 3.92 -8.82 2.69
C THR A 104 3.60 -7.37 3.05
N PHE A 105 3.92 -6.40 2.18
CA PHE A 105 3.51 -5.00 2.35
C PHE A 105 1.99 -4.91 2.53
N LEU A 106 1.23 -5.50 1.62
CA LEU A 106 -0.23 -5.41 1.62
C LEU A 106 -0.86 -6.01 2.89
N GLU A 107 -0.39 -7.18 3.33
CA GLU A 107 -0.88 -7.83 4.56
C GLU A 107 -0.52 -7.03 5.82
N THR A 108 0.69 -6.46 5.88
CA THR A 108 1.12 -5.63 7.01
C THR A 108 0.30 -4.33 7.05
N LEU A 109 0.09 -3.67 5.92
CA LEU A 109 -0.73 -2.46 5.82
C LEU A 109 -2.19 -2.73 6.18
N TYR A 110 -2.75 -3.88 5.81
CA TYR A 110 -4.08 -4.31 6.23
C TYR A 110 -4.19 -4.45 7.75
N ARG A 111 -3.25 -5.18 8.37
CA ARG A 111 -3.21 -5.40 9.83
C ARG A 111 -3.04 -4.10 10.61
N HIS A 112 -2.30 -3.15 10.05
CA HIS A 112 -2.00 -1.86 10.66
C HIS A 112 -2.73 -0.69 9.98
N SER A 113 -3.90 -0.98 9.41
CA SER A 113 -4.69 0.00 8.66
C SER A 113 -5.17 1.18 9.50
N GLY A 114 -5.26 1.02 10.83
CA GLY A 114 -5.50 2.11 11.76
C GLY A 114 -4.39 3.17 11.74
N LEU A 115 -3.12 2.74 11.73
CA LEU A 115 -1.97 3.66 11.64
C LEU A 115 -1.99 4.40 10.30
N LEU A 116 -2.19 3.66 9.20
CA LEU A 116 -2.30 4.24 7.87
C LEU A 116 -3.46 5.24 7.75
N ALA A 117 -4.58 4.98 8.42
CA ALA A 117 -5.70 5.92 8.45
C ALA A 117 -5.39 7.15 9.29
N GLY A 118 -4.70 6.99 10.43
CA GLY A 118 -4.18 8.08 11.24
C GLY A 118 -3.28 9.03 10.43
N VAL A 119 -2.34 8.47 9.65
CA VAL A 119 -1.47 9.23 8.73
C VAL A 119 -2.25 10.10 7.74
N LEU A 120 -3.45 9.67 7.38
CA LEU A 120 -4.29 10.34 6.39
C LEU A 120 -5.38 11.22 7.01
N ASP A 121 -5.36 11.39 8.33
CA ASP A 121 -6.42 12.05 9.10
C ASP A 121 -7.80 11.44 8.80
N ARG A 122 -7.89 10.12 9.02
CA ARG A 122 -9.09 9.32 8.78
C ARG A 122 -9.41 8.44 9.99
N PHE A 123 -10.70 8.12 10.15
CA PHE A 123 -11.10 7.01 11.00
C PHE A 123 -10.56 5.69 10.47
N SER A 124 -10.32 4.74 11.38
CA SER A 124 -9.94 3.37 11.01
C SER A 124 -10.91 2.81 9.96
N PRO A 125 -10.43 2.31 8.82
CA PRO A 125 -11.26 2.03 7.66
C PRO A 125 -12.02 0.71 7.83
N TYR A 126 -13.11 0.55 7.09
CA TYR A 126 -13.57 -0.79 6.71
C TYR A 126 -12.75 -1.23 5.50
N TRP A 127 -11.85 -2.18 5.71
CA TRP A 127 -11.05 -2.78 4.67
C TRP A 127 -11.23 -4.29 4.75
N SER A 128 -11.52 -4.94 3.62
CA SER A 128 -11.56 -6.41 3.58
C SER A 128 -10.15 -6.98 3.43
N GLU A 129 -9.90 -8.12 4.08
CA GLU A 129 -8.60 -8.79 4.02
C GLU A 129 -8.18 -9.08 2.57
N PRO A 130 -6.98 -8.64 2.16
CA PRO A 130 -6.47 -8.88 0.82
C PRO A 130 -6.29 -10.38 0.53
N ARG A 131 -7.00 -10.91 -0.47
CA ARG A 131 -6.91 -12.31 -0.87
C ARG A 131 -5.84 -12.52 -1.95
N VAL A 132 -4.58 -12.58 -1.54
CA VAL A 132 -3.45 -12.89 -2.45
C VAL A 132 -3.21 -14.40 -2.47
N ARG A 133 -3.59 -15.07 -3.58
CA ARG A 133 -3.31 -16.51 -3.79
C ARG A 133 -1.80 -16.77 -3.76
N ARG A 134 -1.37 -17.92 -3.23
CA ARG A 134 0.05 -18.31 -3.28
C ARG A 134 0.45 -18.50 -4.76
N HIS A 135 1.62 -18.00 -5.17
CA HIS A 135 2.20 -18.00 -6.54
C HIS A 135 1.73 -16.90 -7.51
N SER A 136 1.12 -15.81 -7.04
CA SER A 136 0.28 -14.92 -7.85
C SER A 136 0.96 -14.04 -8.92
N GLY A 137 2.26 -14.19 -9.22
CA GLY A 137 2.94 -13.28 -10.17
C GLY A 137 2.64 -11.80 -9.89
N LEU A 138 2.43 -11.45 -8.61
CA LEU A 138 1.91 -10.14 -8.22
C LEU A 138 2.97 -9.10 -8.58
N VAL A 139 2.59 -8.15 -9.43
CA VAL A 139 3.46 -7.09 -9.93
C VAL A 139 3.05 -5.74 -9.37
N ALA A 140 1.79 -5.55 -8.98
CA ALA A 140 1.33 -4.31 -8.40
C ALA A 140 0.10 -4.50 -7.51
N PHE A 141 -0.12 -3.56 -6.59
CA PHE A 141 -1.43 -3.39 -5.96
C PHE A 141 -1.73 -1.91 -5.77
N THR A 142 -3.02 -1.58 -5.75
CA THR A 142 -3.53 -0.26 -5.38
C THR A 142 -4.56 -0.44 -4.27
N VAL A 143 -4.52 0.42 -3.25
CA VAL A 143 -5.60 0.52 -2.26
C VAL A 143 -6.32 1.82 -2.50
N MET A 144 -7.64 1.79 -2.59
CA MET A 144 -8.47 2.96 -2.88
C MET A 144 -9.52 3.16 -1.80
N GLU A 145 -9.72 4.41 -1.39
CA GLU A 145 -10.91 4.82 -0.64
C GLU A 145 -12.04 5.04 -1.66
N VAL A 146 -13.12 4.29 -1.53
CA VAL A 146 -14.26 4.31 -2.47
C VAL A 146 -15.46 5.07 -1.94
N GLY A 147 -15.46 5.39 -0.65
CA GLY A 147 -16.55 6.10 0.01
C GLY A 147 -16.44 5.99 1.52
N LYS A 148 -17.54 6.32 2.18
CA LYS A 148 -17.67 6.24 3.64
C LYS A 148 -19.04 5.69 4.04
N GLU A 149 -19.09 5.02 5.17
CA GLU A 149 -20.36 4.70 5.83
C GLU A 149 -21.01 5.96 6.42
N GLN A 150 -22.28 5.85 6.81
CA GLN A 150 -23.01 6.92 7.50
C GLN A 150 -22.33 7.38 8.80
N SER A 151 -21.57 6.49 9.45
CA SER A 151 -20.75 6.79 10.64
C SER A 151 -19.49 7.63 10.33
N GLY A 152 -19.23 7.95 9.06
CA GLY A 152 -18.02 8.65 8.63
C GLY A 152 -16.81 7.75 8.44
N ARG A 153 -16.91 6.45 8.76
CA ARG A 153 -15.86 5.46 8.57
C ARG A 153 -15.56 5.24 7.08
N PRO A 154 -14.31 5.42 6.61
CA PRO A 154 -13.99 5.22 5.19
C PRO A 154 -14.01 3.73 4.82
N VAL A 155 -14.31 3.45 3.55
CA VAL A 155 -14.30 2.11 2.98
C VAL A 155 -13.14 2.00 2.00
N TRP A 156 -12.22 1.06 2.27
CA TRP A 156 -11.04 0.82 1.45
C TRP A 156 -11.14 -0.51 0.72
N VAL A 157 -10.71 -0.50 -0.54
CA VAL A 157 -10.70 -1.68 -1.43
C VAL A 157 -9.33 -1.83 -2.06
N SER A 158 -8.85 -3.07 -2.14
CA SER A 158 -7.60 -3.40 -2.82
C SER A 158 -7.87 -3.89 -4.24
N GLN A 159 -7.11 -3.37 -5.20
CA GLN A 159 -6.98 -3.91 -6.55
C GLN A 159 -5.59 -4.52 -6.70
N LEU A 160 -5.52 -5.75 -7.19
CA LEU A 160 -4.28 -6.50 -7.39
C LEU A 160 -4.02 -6.64 -8.89
N VAL A 161 -2.75 -6.57 -9.29
CA VAL A 161 -2.33 -6.78 -10.68
C VAL A 161 -1.25 -7.84 -10.70
N THR A 162 -1.43 -8.84 -11.54
CA THR A 162 -0.52 -9.97 -11.74
C THR A 162 0.15 -9.89 -13.11
N ALA A 163 1.26 -10.59 -13.30
CA ALA A 163 1.94 -10.66 -14.60
C ALA A 163 1.04 -11.24 -15.71
N ASP A 164 0.09 -12.12 -15.37
CA ASP A 164 -0.90 -12.67 -16.31
C ASP A 164 -1.87 -11.59 -16.82
N ASP A 165 -2.19 -10.61 -15.97
CA ASP A 165 -3.05 -9.47 -16.33
C ASP A 165 -2.34 -8.52 -17.32
N ILE A 166 -1.00 -8.44 -17.25
CA ILE A 166 -0.18 -7.59 -18.14
C ILE A 166 0.18 -8.31 -19.45
N SER A 167 0.47 -9.60 -19.37
CA SER A 167 0.89 -10.43 -20.52
C SER A 167 -0.27 -10.88 -21.41
N SER A 168 -1.52 -10.74 -20.94
CA SER A 168 -2.70 -10.93 -21.79
C SER A 168 -2.87 -9.72 -22.70
N PRO A 169 -2.65 -9.82 -24.03
CA PRO A 169 -3.11 -8.77 -24.92
C PRO A 169 -4.61 -8.69 -24.76
N VAL A 170 -5.08 -7.48 -24.49
CA VAL A 170 -6.49 -7.08 -24.33
C VAL A 170 -7.41 -7.94 -25.20
N LYS A 171 -8.02 -8.97 -24.59
CA LYS A 171 -9.37 -9.35 -25.00
C LYS A 171 -10.26 -8.33 -24.31
N GLU A 172 -10.58 -7.28 -25.05
CA GLU A 172 -11.84 -6.55 -24.88
C GLU A 172 -12.95 -7.57 -24.59
N ASP A 173 -13.83 -7.23 -23.64
CA ASP A 173 -14.86 -8.10 -23.02
C ASP A 173 -14.50 -8.86 -21.73
N LYS A 174 -13.85 -8.19 -20.78
CA LYS A 174 -14.14 -8.47 -19.36
C LYS A 174 -14.82 -7.27 -18.72
N ALA A 175 -16.14 -7.32 -18.84
CA ALA A 175 -17.16 -6.65 -18.04
C ALA A 175 -16.60 -5.87 -16.83
N LEU A 176 -16.89 -4.58 -16.83
CA LEU A 176 -17.05 -3.79 -15.63
C LEU A 176 -17.74 -4.66 -14.57
N VAL A 177 -16.97 -5.09 -13.58
CA VAL A 177 -17.52 -5.79 -12.40
C VAL A 177 -18.28 -4.73 -11.62
N THR A 178 -19.58 -4.65 -11.89
CA THR A 178 -20.54 -4.08 -10.96
C THR A 178 -20.40 -4.83 -9.64
N PRO A 179 -20.21 -4.17 -8.49
CA PRO A 179 -20.24 -4.84 -7.21
C PRO A 179 -21.58 -5.56 -7.07
N ALA A 180 -21.56 -6.89 -7.01
CA ALA A 180 -22.74 -7.68 -6.72
C ALA A 180 -23.22 -7.32 -5.30
N GLY A 181 -24.39 -6.66 -5.20
CA GLY A 181 -25.04 -6.39 -3.92
C GLY A 181 -25.80 -5.07 -3.75
N VAL A 182 -26.09 -4.32 -4.83
CA VAL A 182 -27.02 -3.18 -4.75
C VAL A 182 -28.30 -3.53 -5.52
N SER A 183 -29.21 -4.23 -4.85
CA SER A 183 -30.61 -4.32 -5.27
C SER A 183 -31.32 -3.03 -4.84
N GLY A 184 -32.15 -2.48 -5.72
CA GLY A 184 -32.93 -1.25 -5.51
C GLY A 184 -34.06 -1.36 -4.51
#